data_AF-A0A4Z2FD10-F1
#
_entry.id   AF-A0A4Z2FD10-F1
#
_cell.length_a   1.000
_cell.length_b   1.000
_cell.length_c   1.000
_cell.angle_alpha   90.00
_cell.angle_beta   90.00
_cell.angle_gamma   90.00
#
_symmetry.space_group_name_H-M   'P 1'
#
loop_
_entity.id
_entity.type
_entity.pdbx_description
1 polymer ?
#
loop_
_entity_poly.entity_id
_entity_poly.type
_entity_poly.pdbx_seq_one_letter_code
_entity_poly.pdbx_strand_id
1 'polypeptide(L)'
;MEFRLLASQQGMYLTRLKEIRDTLEISPFFKTHEVIGSSLLFVHDSKGRAKIWMIDFGKTTPLAEGDELTHRALWVEGNREDGYLSGLDSLSDIILTMLNSET
;
A
#
# COMPACT_ATOMS: atom_id res chain seq x y z
N MET A 1 -19.22 22.47 -3.52
CA MET A 1 -19.09 21.78 -2.22
C MET A 1 -18.51 20.37 -2.41
N GLU A 2 -19.03 19.58 -3.34
CA GLU A 2 -18.49 18.24 -3.69
C GLU A 2 -17.01 18.20 -4.06
N PHE A 3 -16.53 19.13 -4.90
CA PHE A 3 -15.13 19.15 -5.33
C PHE A 3 -14.12 19.24 -4.17
N ARG A 4 -14.45 20.04 -3.15
CA ARG A 4 -13.61 20.17 -1.94
C ARG A 4 -13.59 18.90 -1.09
N LEU A 5 -14.66 18.11 -1.15
CA LEU A 5 -14.76 16.86 -0.41
C LEU A 5 -13.89 15.76 -1.04
N LEU A 6 -13.87 15.70 -2.38
CA LEU A 6 -13.05 14.74 -3.13
C LEU A 6 -11.55 14.99 -2.91
N ALA A 7 -11.08 16.22 -3.10
CA ALA A 7 -9.69 16.59 -2.83
C ALA A 7 -9.28 16.30 -1.36
N SER A 8 -10.18 16.56 -0.40
CA SER A 8 -9.95 16.21 1.00
C SER A 8 -9.77 14.71 1.21
N GLN A 9 -10.57 13.87 0.54
CA GLN A 9 -10.49 12.41 0.66
C GLN A 9 -9.22 11.86 0.00
N GLN A 10 -8.83 12.38 -1.16
CA GLN A 10 -7.57 12.03 -1.82
C GLN A 10 -6.36 12.36 -0.94
N GLY A 11 -6.35 13.54 -0.29
CA GLY A 11 -5.31 13.90 0.67
C GLY A 11 -5.24 12.94 1.86
N MET A 12 -6.38 12.50 2.38
CA MET A 12 -6.43 11.50 3.46
C MET A 12 -5.92 10.12 3.01
N TYR A 13 -6.25 9.69 1.78
CA TYR A 13 -5.70 8.46 1.21
C TYR A 13 -4.19 8.53 1.07
N LEU A 14 -3.65 9.62 0.53
CA LEU A 14 -2.21 9.79 0.37
C LEU A 14 -1.47 9.74 1.71
N THR A 15 -1.98 10.44 2.73
CA THR A 15 -1.43 10.36 4.09
C THR A 15 -1.47 8.93 4.63
N ARG A 16 -2.60 8.24 4.45
CA ARG A 16 -2.74 6.86 4.94
C ARG A 16 -1.84 5.87 4.20
N LEU A 17 -1.62 6.02 2.90
CA LEU A 17 -0.69 5.18 2.13
C LEU A 17 0.76 5.36 2.63
N LYS A 18 1.17 6.59 2.93
CA LYS A 18 2.49 6.87 3.52
C LYS A 18 2.65 6.21 4.88
N GLU A 19 1.66 6.32 5.76
CA GLU A 19 1.68 5.62 7.06
C GLU A 19 1.77 4.10 6.91
N ILE A 20 1.02 3.51 5.97
CA ILE A 20 1.10 2.08 5.68
C ILE A 20 2.51 1.72 5.22
N ARG A 21 3.06 2.44 4.25
CA ARG A 21 4.43 2.21 3.75
C ARG A 21 5.45 2.26 4.89
N ASP A 22 5.45 3.33 5.67
CA ASP A 22 6.41 3.53 6.77
C ASP A 22 6.29 2.41 7.82
N THR A 23 5.07 1.91 8.07
CA THR A 23 4.83 0.77 8.97
C THR A 23 5.35 -0.54 8.38
N LEU A 24 5.14 -0.77 7.08
CA LEU A 24 5.58 -1.99 6.39
C LEU A 24 7.11 -2.06 6.31
N GLU A 25 7.79 -0.95 6.06
CA GLU A 25 9.26 -0.90 5.95
C GLU A 25 9.98 -1.30 7.24
N ILE A 26 9.35 -1.15 8.40
CA ILE A 26 9.92 -1.56 9.70
C ILE A 26 9.31 -2.85 10.24
N SER A 27 8.29 -3.41 9.59
CA SER A 27 7.54 -4.57 10.10
C SER A 27 8.35 -5.86 9.93
N PRO A 28 8.71 -6.56 11.03
CA PRO A 28 9.38 -7.86 10.93
C PRO A 28 8.50 -8.90 10.23
N PHE A 29 7.19 -8.85 10.43
CA PHE A 29 6.24 -9.71 9.73
C PHE A 29 6.35 -9.50 8.22
N PHE A 30 6.29 -8.25 7.77
CA PHE A 30 6.28 -7.96 6.34
C PHE A 30 7.57 -8.42 5.67
N LYS A 31 8.73 -8.03 6.23
CA LYS A 31 10.05 -8.41 5.69
C LYS A 31 10.26 -9.92 5.55
N THR A 32 9.63 -10.71 6.40
CA THR A 32 9.82 -12.17 6.46
C THR A 32 8.69 -12.96 5.80
N HIS A 33 7.80 -12.31 5.05
CA HIS A 33 6.69 -12.97 4.36
C HIS A 33 6.62 -12.56 2.89
N GLU A 34 6.41 -13.52 2.00
CA GLU A 34 5.95 -13.24 0.63
C GLU A 34 4.46 -12.87 0.68
N VAL A 35 4.12 -11.63 0.34
CA VAL A 35 2.77 -11.07 0.48
C VAL A 35 2.06 -11.06 -0.88
N ILE A 36 1.58 -12.24 -1.29
CA ILE A 36 0.87 -12.42 -2.55
C ILE A 36 -0.64 -12.51 -2.35
N GLY A 37 -1.40 -11.95 -3.29
CA GLY A 37 -2.86 -12.08 -3.36
C GLY A 37 -3.64 -11.27 -2.32
N SER A 38 -2.97 -10.41 -1.57
CA SER A 38 -3.59 -9.45 -0.66
C SER A 38 -4.09 -8.22 -1.43
N SER A 39 -4.83 -7.34 -0.74
CA SER A 39 -5.37 -6.11 -1.33
C SER A 39 -5.36 -4.97 -0.32
N LEU A 40 -5.40 -3.74 -0.84
CA LEU A 40 -5.69 -2.54 -0.07
C LEU A 40 -7.17 -2.17 -0.25
N LEU A 41 -7.93 -2.21 0.84
CA LEU A 41 -9.34 -1.82 0.86
C LEU A 41 -9.46 -0.33 1.19
N PHE A 42 -9.89 0.44 0.19
CA PHE A 42 -10.19 1.87 0.32
C PHE A 42 -11.64 2.05 0.76
N VAL A 43 -11.85 2.78 1.86
CA VAL A 43 -13.19 3.07 2.38
C VAL A 43 -13.30 4.56 2.68
N HIS A 44 -14.33 5.19 2.13
CA HIS A 44 -14.67 6.58 2.44
C HIS A 44 -16.18 6.77 2.54
N ASP A 45 -16.61 7.90 3.08
CA ASP A 45 -18.03 8.25 3.20
C ASP A 45 -18.35 9.69 2.80
N SER A 46 -19.64 10.02 2.72
CA SER A 46 -20.11 11.36 2.39
C SER A 46 -19.80 12.43 3.45
N LYS A 47 -19.25 12.04 4.62
CA LYS A 47 -18.80 12.96 5.66
C LYS A 47 -17.33 13.34 5.51
N GLY A 48 -16.67 12.88 4.44
CA GLY A 48 -15.27 13.20 4.16
C GLY A 48 -14.27 12.33 4.92
N ARG A 49 -14.70 11.24 5.56
CA ARG A 49 -13.77 10.29 6.20
C ARG A 49 -13.22 9.34 5.14
N ALA A 50 -11.94 9.00 5.24
CA ALA A 50 -11.28 8.04 4.36
C ALA A 50 -10.26 7.19 5.14
N LYS A 51 -10.19 5.89 4.85
CA LYS A 51 -9.27 4.92 5.45
C LYS A 51 -8.83 3.87 4.43
N ILE A 52 -7.69 3.25 4.70
CA ILE A 52 -7.12 2.15 3.92
C ILE A 52 -6.64 1.07 4.87
N TRP A 53 -6.95 -0.18 4.53
CA TRP A 53 -6.55 -1.38 5.25
C TRP A 53 -6.00 -2.44 4.31
N MET A 54 -5.00 -3.20 4.77
CA MET A 54 -4.60 -4.42 4.10
C MET A 54 -5.59 -5.55 4.45
N ILE A 55 -5.97 -6.32 3.45
CA ILE A 55 -6.88 -7.48 3.58
C ILE A 55 -6.33 -8.69 2.81
N ASP A 56 -6.94 -9.85 3.04
CA ASP A 56 -6.72 -11.10 2.29
C ASP A 56 -5.29 -11.66 2.34
N PHE A 57 -4.84 -12.05 3.54
CA PHE A 57 -3.54 -12.69 3.77
C PHE A 57 -3.54 -14.21 3.53
N GLY A 58 -4.56 -14.76 2.86
CA GLY A 58 -4.72 -16.21 2.71
C GLY A 58 -3.62 -16.90 1.89
N LYS A 59 -2.85 -16.14 1.11
CA LYS A 59 -1.67 -16.60 0.36
C LYS A 59 -0.37 -15.93 0.82
N THR A 60 -0.41 -15.19 1.92
CA THR A 60 0.78 -14.63 2.54
C THR A 60 1.51 -15.74 3.27
N THR A 61 2.75 -16.00 2.88
CA THR A 61 3.50 -17.15 3.40
C THR A 61 4.85 -16.72 3.94
N PRO A 62 5.32 -17.31 5.06
CA PRO A 62 6.62 -16.99 5.60
C PRO A 62 7.76 -17.43 4.67
N LEU A 63 8.89 -16.75 4.78
CA LEU A 63 10.15 -17.15 4.16
C LEU A 63 10.87 -18.20 5.02
N ALA A 64 12.02 -18.68 4.54
CA ALA A 64 12.92 -19.47 5.37
C ALA A 64 13.53 -18.61 6.49
N GLU A 65 14.00 -19.24 7.56
CA GLU A 65 14.57 -18.53 8.70
C GLU A 65 15.81 -17.72 8.28
N GLY A 66 15.79 -16.42 8.58
CA GLY A 66 16.89 -15.49 8.27
C GLY A 66 16.77 -14.79 6.91
N ASP A 67 15.83 -15.20 6.05
CA ASP A 67 15.57 -14.53 4.78
C ASP A 67 14.69 -13.29 4.97
N GLU A 68 14.95 -12.25 4.20
CA GLU A 68 14.12 -11.04 4.11
C GLU A 68 13.88 -10.64 2.65
N LEU A 69 12.69 -10.09 2.37
CA LEU A 69 12.37 -9.46 1.09
C LEU A 69 12.53 -7.94 1.18
N THR A 70 12.90 -7.34 0.05
CA THR A 70 12.90 -5.89 -0.11
C THR A 70 11.51 -5.37 -0.48
N HIS A 71 10.66 -6.23 -1.05
CA HIS A 71 9.36 -5.94 -1.64
C HIS A 71 9.41 -4.90 -2.77
N ARG A 72 10.62 -4.63 -3.29
CA ARG A 72 10.88 -3.65 -4.35
C ARG A 72 11.73 -4.20 -5.48
N ALA A 73 12.61 -5.15 -5.20
CA ALA A 73 13.39 -5.82 -6.23
C ALA A 73 12.46 -6.54 -7.22
N LEU A 74 12.89 -6.64 -8.47
CA LEU A 74 12.13 -7.33 -9.49
C LEU A 74 12.00 -8.81 -9.12
N TRP A 75 10.78 -9.33 -9.27
CA TRP A 75 10.55 -10.77 -9.17
C TRP A 75 11.34 -11.50 -10.25
N VAL A 76 12.07 -12.52 -9.83
CA VAL A 76 12.63 -13.55 -10.70
C VAL A 76 12.37 -14.90 -10.06
N GLU A 77 12.21 -15.94 -10.88
CA GLU A 77 11.96 -17.27 -10.36
C GLU A 77 13.03 -17.67 -9.32
N GLY A 78 12.56 -18.00 -8.11
CA GLY A 78 13.39 -18.38 -6.97
C GLY A 78 13.66 -17.27 -5.93
N ASN A 79 13.53 -15.99 -6.26
CA ASN A 79 13.80 -14.91 -5.28
C ASN A 79 12.61 -14.53 -4.39
N ARG A 80 11.38 -14.96 -4.76
CA ARG A 80 10.12 -14.73 -4.03
C ARG A 80 9.74 -13.26 -3.80
N GLU A 81 10.38 -12.32 -4.48
CA GLU A 81 10.01 -10.90 -4.38
C GLU A 81 8.59 -10.66 -4.90
N ASP A 82 7.77 -9.92 -4.17
CA ASP A 82 6.36 -9.73 -4.48
C ASP A 82 6.05 -8.37 -5.12
N GLY A 83 7.01 -7.44 -5.10
CA GLY A 83 6.84 -6.08 -5.61
C GLY A 83 5.79 -5.25 -4.87
N TYR A 84 5.41 -5.64 -3.65
CA TYR A 84 4.31 -5.02 -2.92
C TYR A 84 4.57 -3.52 -2.65
N LEU A 85 5.79 -3.15 -2.23
CA LEU A 85 6.14 -1.75 -2.00
C LEU A 85 6.26 -0.97 -3.30
N SER A 86 6.74 -1.59 -4.39
CA SER A 86 6.71 -0.97 -5.73
C SER A 86 5.29 -0.62 -6.18
N GLY A 87 4.32 -1.51 -5.91
CA GLY A 87 2.91 -1.25 -6.17
C GLY A 87 2.35 -0.12 -5.29
N LEU A 88 2.71 -0.10 -4.01
CA LEU A 88 2.29 0.94 -3.06
C LEU A 88 2.86 2.32 -3.40
N ASP A 89 4.12 2.38 -3.82
CA ASP A 89 4.80 3.60 -4.26
C ASP A 89 4.11 4.14 -5.53
N SER A 90 3.85 3.28 -6.52
CA SER A 90 3.12 3.64 -7.74
C SER A 90 1.71 4.15 -7.46
N LEU A 91 0.98 3.51 -6.54
CA LEU A 91 -0.36 3.93 -6.17
C LEU A 91 -0.36 5.29 -5.45
N SER A 92 0.64 5.54 -4.61
CA SER A 92 0.82 6.82 -3.94
C SER A 92 1.06 7.95 -4.96
N ASP A 93 1.88 7.70 -5.98
CA ASP A 93 2.17 8.65 -7.05
C ASP A 93 0.93 8.97 -7.91
N ILE A 94 0.12 7.95 -8.21
CA ILE A 94 -1.15 8.13 -8.92
C ILE A 94 -2.10 9.04 -8.12
N ILE A 95 -2.29 8.76 -6.83
CA ILE A 95 -3.18 9.58 -5.97
C ILE A 95 -2.64 11.00 -5.82
N LEU A 96 -1.32 11.18 -5.68
CA LEU A 96 -0.70 12.50 -5.63
C LEU A 96 -0.93 13.27 -6.93
N THR A 97 -0.80 12.60 -8.08
CA THR A 97 -1.06 13.20 -9.40
C THR A 97 -2.52 13.63 -9.54
N MET A 98 -3.47 12.78 -9.12
CA MET A 98 -4.90 13.11 -9.10
C MET A 98 -5.18 14.33 -8.22
N LEU A 99 -4.61 14.37 -7.01
CA LEU A 99 -4.77 15.50 -6.09
C LEU A 99 -4.25 16.81 -6.69
N ASN A 100 -3.10 16.76 -7.36
CA ASN A 100 -2.50 17.94 -8.00
C ASN A 100 -3.23 18.38 -9.28
N SER A 101 -3.99 17.49 -9.91
CA SER A 101 -4.80 17.81 -11.09
C SER A 101 -6.10 18.54 -10.77
N GLU A 102 -6.51 18.56 -9.49
CA GLU A 102 -7.71 19.26 -9.01
C GLU A 102 -7.42 20.68 -8.46
N THR A 103 -6.15 21.08 -8.42
CA THR A 103 -5.67 22.44 -8.09
C THR A 103 -5.34 23.25 -9.33
#